data_AF-A0A1L7BFV0-F1
#
_entry.id   AF-A0A1L7BFV0-F1
#
_cell.length_a   1.000
_cell.length_b   1.000
_cell.length_c   1.000
_cell.angle_alpha   90.00
_cell.angle_beta   90.00
_cell.angle_gamma   90.00
#
_symmetry.space_group_name_H-M   'P 1'
#
loop_
_entity.id
_entity.type
_entity.pdbx_description
1 polymer ?
#
loop_
_entity_poly.entity_id
_entity_poly.type
_entity_poly.pdbx_seq_one_letter_code
_entity_poly.pdbx_strand_id
1 'polypeptide(L)'
;MKNMLLSLLVLTSVFVFSYDYTFYDLGIAHKISNIEDKPLLIYFSSPSCIYCKKFENEVLSSKEFQEILKAAYIFVKINPNNKKTVFLDKEFTNNELFSAFGIRGTPTFVFWHQDKAITSIPGYMPLNDFKKALMYILRFLYEDYKETFKVYSKKDDFYLGKKKIISVSKDDFDFVKENDKNSIFLDSLNKDINPYNVYLTKSKDIAKKLSKNGALRVLILEE
;
A
#
# COMPACT_ATOMS: atom_id res chain seq x y z
N MET A 1 48.92 -35.64 13.58
CA MET A 1 48.43 -34.26 13.37
C MET A 1 47.10 -34.35 12.62
N LYS A 2 45.98 -34.28 13.34
CA LYS A 2 44.64 -34.44 12.78
C LYS A 2 44.04 -33.04 12.65
N ASN A 3 43.99 -32.51 11.43
CA ASN A 3 43.42 -31.19 11.16
C ASN A 3 41.92 -31.23 11.45
N MET A 4 41.51 -30.71 12.61
CA MET A 4 40.12 -30.39 12.89
C MET A 4 39.75 -29.14 12.08
N LEU A 5 39.08 -29.34 10.95
CA LEU A 5 38.35 -28.25 10.30
C LEU A 5 37.17 -27.88 11.21
N LEU A 6 37.30 -26.74 11.89
CA LEU A 6 36.21 -26.09 12.60
C LEU A 6 35.27 -25.49 11.54
N SER A 7 34.15 -26.17 11.25
CA SER A 7 33.12 -25.63 10.37
C SER A 7 32.45 -24.44 11.07
N LEU A 8 32.75 -23.23 10.61
CA LEU A 8 32.14 -22.00 11.08
C LEU A 8 30.71 -21.94 10.51
N LEU A 9 29.72 -22.35 11.32
CA LEU A 9 28.31 -22.23 10.97
C LEU A 9 27.92 -20.74 10.96
N VAL A 10 28.03 -20.10 9.79
CA VAL A 10 27.57 -18.72 9.60
C VAL A 10 26.04 -18.73 9.71
N LEU A 11 25.51 -18.37 10.88
CA LEU A 11 24.12 -17.99 11.06
C LEU A 11 23.88 -16.74 10.20
N THR A 12 23.49 -16.93 8.94
CA THR A 12 22.93 -15.85 8.15
C THR A 12 21.58 -15.54 8.78
N SER A 13 21.49 -14.44 9.52
CA SER A 13 20.21 -13.93 9.98
C SER A 13 19.38 -13.63 8.74
N VAL A 14 18.38 -14.48 8.47
CA VAL A 14 17.40 -14.23 7.42
C VAL A 14 16.66 -12.98 7.86
N PHE A 15 17.08 -11.82 7.37
CA PHE A 15 16.34 -10.58 7.54
C PHE A 15 14.98 -10.81 6.89
N VAL A 16 13.95 -10.94 7.72
CA VAL A 16 12.57 -10.98 7.25
C VAL A 16 12.25 -9.56 6.79
N PHE A 17 12.37 -9.32 5.50
CA PHE A 17 12.01 -8.04 4.89
C PHE A 17 10.49 -7.85 5.02
N SER A 18 10.09 -7.03 6.00
CA SER A 18 8.72 -6.56 6.13
C SER A 18 8.58 -5.23 5.39
N TYR A 19 7.41 -4.98 4.78
CA TYR A 19 7.07 -3.66 4.29
C TYR A 19 6.63 -2.78 5.46
N ASP A 20 7.44 -1.77 5.80
CA ASP A 20 7.30 -0.95 7.02
C ASP A 20 5.96 -0.20 7.14
N TYR A 21 5.33 0.09 6.00
CA TYR A 21 4.07 0.84 5.90
C TYR A 21 2.83 -0.06 5.79
N THR A 22 2.96 -1.34 6.13
CA THR A 22 1.82 -2.29 6.15
C THR A 22 0.84 -1.92 7.26
N PHE A 23 -0.43 -1.74 6.90
CA PHE A 23 -1.54 -1.70 7.84
C PHE A 23 -1.99 -3.11 8.22
N TYR A 24 -2.54 -3.26 9.44
CA TYR A 24 -3.09 -4.51 9.98
C TYR A 24 -4.51 -4.33 10.54
N ASP A 25 -5.16 -3.24 10.15
CA ASP A 25 -6.52 -2.89 10.53
C ASP A 25 -7.22 -2.34 9.30
N LEU A 26 -8.25 -3.03 8.83
CA LEU A 26 -8.91 -2.70 7.56
C LEU A 26 -9.63 -1.35 7.65
N GLY A 27 -10.29 -1.06 8.76
CA GLY A 27 -11.00 0.20 8.99
C GLY A 27 -10.07 1.40 8.99
N ILE A 28 -8.95 1.31 9.70
CA ILE A 28 -7.93 2.37 9.68
C ILE A 28 -7.39 2.55 8.26
N ALA A 29 -7.01 1.46 7.59
CA ALA A 29 -6.47 1.51 6.24
C ALA A 29 -7.48 2.09 5.23
N HIS A 30 -8.77 1.76 5.36
CA HIS A 30 -9.85 2.29 4.54
C HIS A 30 -10.06 3.79 4.78
N LYS A 31 -10.08 4.23 6.05
CA LYS A 31 -10.16 5.66 6.37
C LYS A 31 -8.99 6.45 5.79
N ILE A 32 -7.75 5.96 5.96
CA ILE A 32 -6.55 6.58 5.34
C ILE A 32 -6.67 6.61 3.81
N SER A 33 -7.11 5.51 3.20
CA SER A 33 -7.33 5.40 1.75
C SER A 33 -8.30 6.46 1.22
N ASN A 34 -9.36 6.74 1.97
CA ASN A 34 -10.34 7.78 1.64
C ASN A 34 -9.76 9.19 1.79
N ILE A 35 -9.05 9.48 2.90
CA ILE A 35 -8.46 10.80 3.16
C ILE A 35 -7.36 11.13 2.13
N GLU A 36 -6.49 10.17 1.81
CA GLU A 36 -5.38 10.36 0.86
C GLU A 36 -5.78 10.19 -0.61
N ASP A 37 -7.02 9.78 -0.87
CA ASP A 37 -7.54 9.46 -2.19
C ASP A 37 -6.57 8.54 -2.96
N LYS A 38 -6.28 7.41 -2.31
CA LYS A 38 -5.47 6.30 -2.83
C LYS A 38 -6.31 5.02 -2.81
N PRO A 39 -6.23 4.15 -3.83
CA PRO A 39 -6.81 2.82 -3.74
C PRO A 39 -6.24 2.02 -2.57
N LEU A 40 -7.10 1.23 -1.93
CA LEU A 40 -6.76 0.26 -0.90
C LEU A 40 -6.48 -1.09 -1.56
N LEU A 41 -5.32 -1.65 -1.28
CA LEU A 41 -4.91 -3.00 -1.62
C LEU A 41 -4.98 -3.88 -0.36
N ILE A 42 -6.01 -4.71 -0.29
CA ILE A 42 -6.25 -5.65 0.81
C ILE A 42 -5.62 -6.99 0.44
N TYR A 43 -4.58 -7.36 1.16
CA TYR A 43 -3.88 -8.62 1.02
C TYR A 43 -4.37 -9.62 2.07
N PHE A 44 -5.21 -10.57 1.63
CA PHE A 44 -5.61 -11.71 2.44
C PHE A 44 -4.53 -12.79 2.39
N SER A 45 -3.99 -13.10 3.56
CA SER A 45 -2.86 -14.01 3.79
C SER A 45 -3.21 -15.07 4.83
N SER A 46 -2.39 -16.11 4.96
CA SER A 46 -2.46 -17.05 6.08
C SER A 46 -1.06 -17.49 6.51
N PRO A 47 -0.80 -17.72 7.82
CA PRO A 47 0.50 -18.20 8.29
C PRO A 47 0.99 -19.52 7.64
N SER A 48 0.06 -20.41 7.27
CA SER A 48 0.36 -21.70 6.65
C SER A 48 0.48 -21.66 5.12
N CYS A 49 0.26 -20.50 4.50
CA CYS A 49 0.21 -20.35 3.05
C CYS A 49 1.61 -20.19 2.42
N ILE A 50 2.04 -21.20 1.66
CA ILE A 50 3.36 -21.20 0.99
C ILE A 50 3.45 -20.09 -0.06
N TYR A 51 2.39 -19.88 -0.85
CA TYR A 51 2.36 -18.84 -1.88
C TYR A 51 2.33 -17.42 -1.30
N CYS A 52 1.84 -17.24 -0.08
CA CYS A 52 1.87 -15.99 0.67
C CYS A 52 3.32 -15.65 1.06
N LYS A 53 4.05 -16.63 1.59
CA LYS A 53 5.49 -16.49 1.86
C LYS A 53 6.27 -16.21 0.57
N LYS A 54 5.90 -16.85 -0.54
CA LYS A 54 6.52 -16.60 -1.85
C LYS A 54 6.29 -15.16 -2.32
N PHE A 55 5.05 -14.66 -2.23
CA PHE A 55 4.74 -13.25 -2.52
C PHE A 55 5.55 -12.29 -1.64
N GLU A 56 5.61 -12.55 -0.33
CA GLU A 56 6.35 -11.70 0.60
C GLU A 56 7.86 -11.66 0.28
N ASN A 57 8.44 -12.81 -0.04
CA ASN A 57 9.87 -12.93 -0.32
C ASN A 57 10.29 -12.43 -1.69
N GLU A 58 9.47 -12.60 -2.73
CA GLU A 58 9.85 -12.32 -4.12
C GLU A 58 9.26 -11.03 -4.67
N VAL A 59 8.16 -10.54 -4.09
CA VAL A 59 7.43 -9.37 -4.60
C VAL A 59 7.41 -8.25 -3.58
N LEU A 60 6.88 -8.50 -2.38
CA LEU A 60 6.74 -7.45 -1.36
C LEU A 60 8.10 -6.95 -0.84
N SER A 61 9.14 -7.78 -0.87
CA SER A 61 10.52 -7.42 -0.52
C SER A 61 11.21 -6.53 -1.57
N SER A 62 10.65 -6.42 -2.79
CA SER A 62 11.24 -5.62 -3.86
C SER A 62 11.08 -4.13 -3.55
N LYS A 63 12.21 -3.41 -3.49
CA LYS A 63 12.23 -1.96 -3.27
C LYS A 63 11.32 -1.21 -4.24
N GLU A 64 11.33 -1.58 -5.51
CA GLU A 64 10.51 -0.93 -6.54
C GLU A 64 9.01 -1.17 -6.31
N PHE A 65 8.62 -2.38 -5.89
CA PHE A 65 7.23 -2.68 -5.55
C PHE A 65 6.79 -1.89 -4.30
N GLN A 66 7.64 -1.83 -3.28
CA GLN A 66 7.39 -1.05 -2.06
C GLN A 66 7.24 0.44 -2.35
N GLU A 67 8.05 1.00 -3.26
CA GLU A 67 7.93 2.39 -3.69
C GLU A 67 6.60 2.67 -4.39
N ILE A 68 6.15 1.76 -5.28
CA ILE A 68 4.82 1.86 -5.90
C ILE A 68 3.71 1.81 -4.86
N LEU A 69 3.77 0.85 -3.92
CA LEU A 69 2.78 0.76 -2.83
C LEU A 69 2.75 2.05 -2.03
N LYS A 70 3.92 2.51 -1.56
CA LYS A 70 4.07 3.70 -0.71
C LYS A 70 3.48 4.94 -1.40
N ALA A 71 3.74 5.10 -2.69
CA ALA A 71 3.30 6.24 -3.47
C ALA A 71 1.79 6.22 -3.76
N ALA A 72 1.25 5.08 -4.17
CA ALA A 72 -0.01 5.03 -4.90
C ALA A 72 -1.12 4.21 -4.23
N TYR A 73 -0.81 3.37 -3.23
CA TYR A 73 -1.77 2.50 -2.57
C TYR A 73 -1.71 2.62 -1.05
N ILE A 74 -2.83 2.33 -0.40
CA ILE A 74 -2.81 1.92 1.00
C ILE A 74 -2.77 0.40 1.03
N PHE A 75 -1.78 -0.19 1.69
CA PHE A 75 -1.59 -1.63 1.74
C PHE A 75 -1.95 -2.18 3.11
N VAL A 76 -2.93 -3.09 3.18
CA VAL A 76 -3.34 -3.74 4.42
C VAL A 76 -3.22 -5.25 4.31
N LYS A 77 -2.59 -5.88 5.29
CA LYS A 77 -2.48 -7.34 5.38
C LYS A 77 -3.48 -7.87 6.39
N ILE A 78 -4.33 -8.80 5.94
CA ILE A 78 -5.33 -9.47 6.76
C ILE A 78 -4.95 -10.96 6.86
N ASN A 79 -4.71 -11.41 8.10
CA ASN A 79 -4.55 -12.82 8.44
C ASN A 79 -5.79 -13.31 9.19
N PRO A 80 -6.14 -14.61 9.11
CA PRO A 80 -7.26 -15.17 9.88
C PRO A 80 -6.97 -15.06 11.38
N ASN A 81 -7.82 -14.30 12.09
CA ASN A 81 -7.84 -14.17 13.56
C ASN A 81 -9.12 -13.43 13.99
N ASN A 82 -9.32 -13.26 15.29
CA ASN A 82 -10.50 -12.61 15.87
C ASN A 82 -10.28 -11.12 16.20
N LYS A 83 -9.23 -10.47 15.65
CA LYS A 83 -9.08 -9.01 15.80
C LYS A 83 -10.25 -8.33 15.10
N LYS A 84 -10.87 -7.39 15.80
CA LYS A 84 -12.00 -6.59 15.31
C LYS A 84 -11.52 -5.37 14.53
N THR A 85 -12.33 -4.93 13.59
CA THR A 85 -12.16 -3.69 12.81
C THR A 85 -13.53 -3.21 12.34
N VAL A 86 -13.67 -1.92 12.06
CA VAL A 86 -14.92 -1.34 11.52
C VAL A 86 -14.68 -1.01 10.06
N PHE A 87 -15.45 -1.62 9.16
CA PHE A 87 -15.36 -1.40 7.72
C PHE A 87 -16.76 -1.16 7.16
N LEU A 88 -16.95 -0.08 6.39
CA LEU A 88 -18.25 0.35 5.87
C LEU A 88 -19.34 0.38 6.97
N ASP A 89 -19.02 1.05 8.08
CA ASP A 89 -19.88 1.24 9.26
C ASP A 89 -20.36 -0.05 9.95
N LYS A 90 -19.69 -1.18 9.69
CA LYS A 90 -19.97 -2.47 10.34
C LYS A 90 -18.73 -3.03 11.01
N GLU A 91 -18.91 -3.60 12.19
CA GLU A 91 -17.85 -4.32 12.89
C GLU A 91 -17.67 -5.71 12.27
N PHE A 92 -16.43 -6.08 12.02
CA PHE A 92 -16.02 -7.42 11.59
C PHE A 92 -14.83 -7.88 12.41
N THR A 93 -14.74 -9.17 12.69
CA THR A 93 -13.47 -9.84 12.94
C THR A 93 -12.74 -10.09 11.62
N ASN A 94 -11.41 -10.23 11.67
CA ASN A 94 -10.65 -10.60 10.46
C ASN A 94 -11.15 -11.92 9.84
N ASN A 95 -11.58 -12.90 10.65
CA ASN A 95 -12.20 -14.13 10.14
C ASN A 95 -13.52 -13.86 9.37
N GLU A 96 -14.37 -12.97 9.85
CA GLU A 96 -15.58 -12.58 9.13
C GLU A 96 -15.27 -11.82 7.84
N LEU A 97 -14.19 -11.05 7.79
CA LEU A 97 -13.73 -10.39 6.55
C LEU A 97 -13.41 -11.40 5.45
N PHE A 98 -12.80 -12.55 5.75
CA PHE A 98 -12.59 -13.59 4.73
C PHE A 98 -13.92 -14.03 4.08
N SER A 99 -14.96 -14.19 4.89
CA SER A 99 -16.29 -14.56 4.39
C SER A 99 -16.97 -13.42 3.64
N ALA A 100 -16.92 -12.20 4.17
CA ALA A 100 -17.52 -11.01 3.59
C ALA A 100 -16.92 -10.67 2.21
N PHE A 101 -15.62 -10.89 2.03
CA PHE A 101 -14.93 -10.69 0.75
C PHE A 101 -14.92 -11.94 -0.15
N GLY A 102 -15.54 -13.06 0.27
CA GLY A 102 -15.61 -14.29 -0.52
C GLY A 102 -14.25 -14.95 -0.76
N ILE A 103 -13.31 -14.82 0.17
CA ILE A 103 -11.94 -15.31 0.06
C ILE A 103 -11.90 -16.83 0.23
N ARG A 104 -11.62 -17.54 -0.87
CA ARG A 104 -11.57 -19.02 -0.90
C ARG A 104 -10.16 -19.60 -0.80
N GLY A 105 -9.14 -18.75 -0.95
CA GLY A 105 -7.74 -19.16 -0.94
C GLY A 105 -6.83 -17.96 -0.72
N THR A 106 -5.61 -18.23 -0.27
CA THR A 106 -4.59 -17.20 -0.06
C THR A 106 -3.33 -17.53 -0.88
N PRO A 107 -2.57 -16.52 -1.35
CA PRO A 107 -2.86 -15.09 -1.23
C PRO A 107 -4.05 -14.68 -2.10
N THR A 108 -4.85 -13.71 -1.64
CA THR A 108 -5.83 -13.02 -2.50
C THR A 108 -5.69 -11.53 -2.29
N PHE A 109 -5.67 -10.78 -3.38
CA PHE A 109 -5.50 -9.33 -3.40
C PHE A 109 -6.81 -8.68 -3.84
N VAL A 110 -7.44 -7.93 -2.95
CA VAL A 110 -8.66 -7.17 -3.27
C VAL A 110 -8.29 -5.71 -3.44
N PHE A 111 -8.70 -5.14 -4.56
CA PHE A 111 -8.54 -3.74 -4.87
C PHE A 111 -9.85 -3.01 -4.61
N TRP A 112 -9.76 -1.95 -3.84
CA TRP A 112 -10.88 -1.16 -3.38
C TRP A 112 -10.54 0.33 -3.53
N HIS A 113 -11.52 1.17 -3.82
CA HIS A 113 -11.33 2.61 -3.84
C HIS A 113 -12.63 3.31 -3.44
N GLN A 114 -12.51 4.27 -2.53
CA GLN A 114 -13.65 4.86 -1.85
C GLN A 114 -14.46 3.74 -1.17
N ASP A 115 -15.72 3.56 -1.55
CA ASP A 115 -16.60 2.52 -0.98
C ASP A 115 -16.96 1.44 -2.01
N LYS A 116 -16.12 1.25 -3.03
CA LYS A 116 -16.37 0.32 -4.12
C LYS A 116 -15.23 -0.66 -4.33
N ALA A 117 -15.58 -1.94 -4.49
CA ALA A 117 -14.68 -2.95 -5.02
C ALA A 117 -14.35 -2.64 -6.48
N ILE A 118 -13.06 -2.74 -6.83
CA ILE A 118 -12.58 -2.61 -8.21
C ILE A 118 -12.46 -4.01 -8.82
N THR A 119 -11.66 -4.86 -8.18
CA THR A 119 -11.38 -6.22 -8.65
C THR A 119 -10.72 -7.04 -7.54
N SER A 120 -10.64 -8.35 -7.73
CA SER A 120 -9.86 -9.26 -6.89
C SER A 120 -8.97 -10.15 -7.75
N ILE A 121 -7.76 -10.40 -7.26
CA ILE A 121 -6.76 -11.26 -7.91
C ILE A 121 -6.41 -12.38 -6.93
N PRO A 122 -6.93 -13.60 -7.14
CA PRO A 122 -6.54 -14.74 -6.34
C PRO A 122 -5.20 -15.32 -6.81
N GLY A 123 -4.43 -15.86 -5.87
CA GLY A 123 -3.19 -16.56 -6.14
C GLY A 123 -1.96 -15.67 -6.23
N TYR A 124 -0.79 -16.33 -6.29
CA TYR A 124 0.49 -15.65 -6.45
C TYR A 124 0.61 -15.05 -7.86
N MET A 125 1.14 -13.82 -7.93
CA MET A 125 1.48 -13.14 -9.18
C MET A 125 2.96 -12.71 -9.13
N PRO A 126 3.77 -13.02 -10.15
CA PRO A 126 5.17 -12.58 -10.21
C PRO A 126 5.32 -11.06 -10.17
N LEU A 127 6.47 -10.59 -9.67
CA LEU A 127 6.76 -9.16 -9.44
C LEU A 127 6.40 -8.25 -10.62
N ASN A 128 6.88 -8.57 -11.82
CA ASN A 128 6.69 -7.71 -12.99
C ASN A 128 5.22 -7.64 -13.43
N ASP A 129 4.51 -8.76 -13.37
CA ASP A 129 3.08 -8.81 -13.69
C ASP A 129 2.28 -8.05 -12.65
N PHE A 130 2.67 -8.16 -11.38
CA PHE A 130 1.97 -7.47 -10.30
C PHE A 130 2.17 -5.96 -10.36
N LYS A 131 3.38 -5.48 -10.63
CA LYS A 131 3.62 -4.04 -10.88
C LYS A 131 2.73 -3.52 -12.02
N LYS A 132 2.64 -4.27 -13.12
CA LYS A 132 1.77 -3.91 -14.26
C LYS A 132 0.30 -3.89 -13.86
N ALA A 133 -0.14 -4.83 -13.02
CA ALA A 133 -1.52 -4.83 -12.52
C ALA A 133 -1.81 -3.60 -11.65
N LEU A 134 -0.87 -3.18 -10.79
CA LEU A 134 -0.99 -1.94 -10.01
C LEU A 134 -1.14 -0.72 -10.95
N MET A 135 -0.22 -0.55 -11.90
CA MET A 135 -0.25 0.60 -12.81
C MET A 135 -1.51 0.61 -13.68
N TYR A 136 -1.96 -0.56 -14.16
CA TYR A 136 -3.21 -0.71 -14.89
C TYR A 136 -4.42 -0.25 -14.09
N ILE A 137 -4.51 -0.64 -12.81
CA ILE A 137 -5.61 -0.23 -11.93
C ILE A 137 -5.60 1.28 -11.71
N LEU A 138 -4.42 1.89 -11.54
CA LEU A 138 -4.30 3.34 -11.43
C LEU A 138 -4.77 4.06 -12.71
N ARG A 139 -4.39 3.55 -13.89
CA ARG A 139 -4.85 4.08 -15.20
C ARG A 139 -6.37 3.96 -15.32
N PHE A 140 -6.92 2.80 -14.98
CA PHE A 140 -8.37 2.55 -14.97
C PHE A 140 -9.11 3.55 -14.07
N LEU A 141 -8.62 3.78 -12.85
CA LEU A 141 -9.26 4.68 -11.89
C LEU A 141 -9.16 6.16 -12.26
N TYR A 142 -8.03 6.60 -12.82
CA TYR A 142 -7.73 8.04 -12.90
C TYR A 142 -7.69 8.62 -14.32
N GLU A 143 -7.74 7.80 -15.36
CA GLU A 143 -7.60 8.22 -16.76
C GLU A 143 -8.64 7.65 -17.71
N ASP A 144 -9.71 7.06 -17.19
CA ASP A 144 -10.77 6.42 -17.99
C ASP A 144 -10.20 5.38 -18.99
N TYR A 145 -9.14 4.69 -18.59
CA TYR A 145 -8.40 3.78 -19.47
C TYR A 145 -9.24 2.57 -19.88
N LYS A 146 -9.44 2.38 -21.20
CA LYS A 146 -10.38 1.38 -21.76
C LYS A 146 -9.73 0.10 -22.28
N GLU A 147 -8.41 0.07 -22.47
CA GLU A 147 -7.76 -1.14 -22.97
C GLU A 147 -7.77 -2.25 -21.92
N THR A 148 -7.73 -3.51 -22.36
CA THR A 148 -7.67 -4.66 -21.44
C THR A 148 -6.29 -4.80 -20.79
N PHE A 149 -6.23 -5.42 -19.61
CA PHE A 149 -4.97 -5.75 -18.93
C PHE A 149 -4.03 -6.58 -19.83
N LYS A 150 -4.53 -7.49 -20.65
CA LYS A 150 -3.73 -8.32 -21.56
C LYS A 150 -2.96 -7.50 -22.60
N VAL A 151 -3.53 -6.37 -23.03
CA VAL A 151 -2.87 -5.45 -23.96
C VAL A 151 -1.91 -4.55 -23.19
N TYR A 152 -2.38 -3.99 -22.08
CA TYR A 152 -1.57 -3.12 -21.23
C TYR A 152 -0.30 -3.80 -20.71
N SER A 153 -0.38 -5.07 -20.29
CA SER A 153 0.74 -5.81 -19.69
C SER A 153 1.90 -6.06 -20.65
N LYS A 154 1.75 -5.78 -21.94
CA LYS A 154 2.84 -5.85 -22.93
C LYS A 154 3.58 -4.52 -23.12
N LYS A 155 3.04 -3.43 -22.59
CA LYS A 155 3.62 -2.09 -22.70
C LYS A 155 4.71 -1.89 -21.65
N ASP A 156 5.62 -0.98 -21.95
CA ASP A 156 6.50 -0.37 -20.97
C ASP A 156 5.84 0.93 -20.50
N ASP A 157 5.33 0.92 -19.27
CA ASP A 157 4.63 2.04 -18.65
C ASP A 157 5.02 2.11 -17.17
N PHE A 158 5.11 3.33 -16.65
CA PHE A 158 5.32 3.58 -15.23
C PHE A 158 4.40 4.73 -14.80
N TYR A 159 3.34 4.38 -14.07
CA TYR A 159 2.31 5.32 -13.65
C TYR A 159 1.95 5.13 -12.18
N LEU A 160 2.07 6.19 -11.40
CA LEU A 160 1.79 6.22 -9.96
C LEU A 160 0.54 7.04 -9.61
N GLY A 161 -0.25 7.44 -10.62
CA GLY A 161 -1.38 8.36 -10.44
C GLY A 161 -1.02 9.83 -10.63
N LYS A 162 -2.03 10.70 -10.51
CA LYS A 162 -1.90 12.16 -10.63
C LYS A 162 -1.44 12.76 -9.31
N LYS A 163 -0.67 13.86 -9.35
CA LYS A 163 -0.38 14.67 -8.16
C LYS A 163 -1.66 15.28 -7.62
N LYS A 164 -1.87 15.23 -6.29
CA LYS A 164 -3.03 15.83 -5.62
C LYS A 164 -2.62 16.62 -4.39
N ILE A 165 -3.16 17.83 -4.27
CA ILE A 165 -3.22 18.60 -3.03
C ILE A 165 -4.66 18.47 -2.54
N ILE A 166 -4.86 17.89 -1.36
CA ILE A 166 -6.18 17.58 -0.80
C ILE A 166 -6.37 18.42 0.44
N SER A 167 -7.44 19.22 0.47
CA SER A 167 -7.86 19.93 1.68
C SER A 167 -8.51 18.93 2.63
N VAL A 168 -8.10 18.92 3.90
CA VAL A 168 -8.60 17.97 4.90
C VAL A 168 -8.98 18.69 6.18
N SER A 169 -9.99 18.15 6.87
CA SER A 169 -10.39 18.61 8.20
C SER A 169 -9.26 18.44 9.22
N LYS A 170 -9.35 19.13 10.35
CA LYS A 170 -8.39 18.93 11.45
C LYS A 170 -8.35 17.49 11.94
N ASP A 171 -9.52 16.86 12.07
CA ASP A 171 -9.61 15.49 12.56
C ASP A 171 -8.97 14.50 11.59
N ASP A 172 -9.15 14.67 10.28
CA ASP A 172 -8.51 13.82 9.28
C ASP A 172 -7.00 14.08 9.18
N PHE A 173 -6.59 15.34 9.30
CA PHE A 173 -5.18 15.72 9.34
C PHE A 173 -4.45 15.06 10.51
N ASP A 174 -5.01 15.16 11.71
CA ASP A 174 -4.44 14.57 12.93
C ASP A 174 -4.51 13.03 12.86
N PHE A 175 -5.60 12.46 12.31
CA PHE A 175 -5.75 11.02 12.13
C PHE A 175 -4.67 10.45 11.19
N VAL A 176 -4.42 11.07 10.03
CA VAL A 176 -3.36 10.62 9.11
C VAL A 176 -1.99 10.74 9.76
N LYS A 177 -1.72 11.87 10.43
CA LYS A 177 -0.44 12.09 11.13
C LYS A 177 -0.13 11.00 12.16
N GLU A 178 -1.16 10.50 12.85
CA GLU A 178 -1.02 9.46 13.88
C GLU A 178 -0.95 8.05 13.28
N ASN A 179 -1.71 7.77 12.21
CA ASN A 179 -1.97 6.41 11.75
C ASN A 179 -1.24 6.01 10.47
N ASP A 180 -0.86 6.96 9.60
CA ASP A 180 -0.06 6.65 8.40
C ASP A 180 1.44 6.89 8.67
N LYS A 181 2.19 5.79 8.73
CA LYS A 181 3.66 5.82 8.87
C LYS A 181 4.37 6.43 7.66
N ASN A 182 3.71 6.51 6.50
CA ASN A 182 4.26 7.14 5.31
C ASN A 182 4.10 8.67 5.32
N SER A 183 3.35 9.19 6.30
CA SER A 183 3.04 10.60 6.41
C SER A 183 4.19 11.41 7.02
N ILE A 184 4.41 12.62 6.49
CA ILE A 184 5.46 13.55 6.96
C ILE A 184 4.84 14.93 7.11
N PHE A 185 4.78 15.43 8.36
CA PHE A 185 4.39 16.80 8.63
C PHE A 185 5.54 17.78 8.38
N LEU A 186 5.26 18.87 7.65
CA LEU A 186 6.19 19.96 7.36
C LEU A 186 5.57 21.33 7.60
N ASP A 187 6.25 22.13 8.43
CA ASP A 187 5.99 23.54 8.68
C ASP A 187 6.90 24.48 7.87
N SER A 188 7.93 23.93 7.23
CA SER A 188 8.91 24.61 6.39
C SER A 188 9.53 23.64 5.37
N LEU A 189 10.11 24.16 4.29
CA LEU A 189 10.81 23.36 3.27
C LEU A 189 12.31 23.42 3.51
N ASN A 190 12.86 22.33 4.03
CA ASN A 190 14.28 22.23 4.41
C ASN A 190 14.92 20.88 4.03
N LYS A 191 14.23 20.05 3.25
CA LYS A 191 14.67 18.69 2.88
C LYS A 191 14.32 18.35 1.44
N ASP A 192 15.06 17.39 0.89
CA ASP A 192 14.72 16.76 -0.38
C ASP A 192 13.35 16.07 -0.30
N ILE A 193 12.57 16.23 -1.36
CA ILE A 193 11.22 15.70 -1.44
C ILE A 193 11.28 14.30 -2.05
N ASN A 194 10.83 13.31 -1.27
CA ASN A 194 10.62 11.96 -1.76
C ASN A 194 9.21 11.88 -2.37
N PRO A 195 9.07 11.62 -3.68
CA PRO A 195 7.77 11.63 -4.36
C PRO A 195 6.78 10.58 -3.83
N TYR A 196 7.27 9.55 -3.14
CA TYR A 196 6.48 8.42 -2.64
C TYR A 196 5.87 8.67 -1.24
N ASN A 197 6.31 9.72 -0.54
CA ASN A 197 5.77 10.09 0.77
C ASN A 197 4.47 10.89 0.65
N VAL A 198 3.66 10.82 1.72
CA VAL A 198 2.50 11.68 1.91
C VAL A 198 2.93 12.85 2.77
N TYR A 199 2.71 14.07 2.31
CA TYR A 199 3.11 15.26 3.06
C TYR A 199 1.91 15.95 3.67
N LEU A 200 2.04 16.37 4.93
CA LEU A 200 1.04 17.13 5.65
C LEU A 200 1.58 18.53 5.91
N THR A 201 0.78 19.56 5.65
CA THR A 201 1.16 20.94 5.96
C THR A 201 -0.03 21.81 6.29
N LYS A 202 0.20 22.90 7.02
CA LYS A 202 -0.80 23.94 7.29
C LYS A 202 -0.68 25.13 6.35
N SER A 203 0.31 25.14 5.46
CA SER A 203 0.61 26.27 4.57
C SER A 203 0.27 25.96 3.12
N LYS A 204 -0.59 26.77 2.51
CA LYS A 204 -0.93 26.72 1.08
C LYS A 204 0.32 26.85 0.18
N ASP A 205 1.26 27.69 0.58
CA ASP A 205 2.49 27.91 -0.18
C ASP A 205 3.43 26.71 -0.11
N ILE A 206 3.56 26.09 1.07
CA ILE A 206 4.35 24.86 1.23
C ILE A 206 3.71 23.73 0.41
N ALA A 207 2.38 23.59 0.44
CA ALA A 207 1.69 22.55 -0.30
C ALA A 207 1.93 22.65 -1.82
N LYS A 208 1.84 23.87 -2.38
CA LYS A 208 2.15 24.14 -3.80
C LYS A 208 3.60 23.79 -4.14
N LYS A 209 4.55 24.17 -3.28
CA LYS A 209 5.97 23.89 -3.47
C LYS A 209 6.28 22.39 -3.39
N LEU A 210 5.67 21.65 -2.45
CA LEU A 210 5.81 20.19 -2.35
C LEU A 210 5.34 19.49 -3.63
N SER A 211 4.15 19.83 -4.13
CA SER A 211 3.62 19.27 -5.37
C SER A 211 4.50 19.61 -6.58
N LYS A 212 4.98 20.86 -6.67
CA LYS A 212 5.92 21.30 -7.71
C LYS A 212 7.23 20.49 -7.66
N ASN A 213 7.74 20.21 -6.47
CA ASN A 213 8.97 19.45 -6.24
C ASN A 213 8.79 17.92 -6.28
N GLY A 214 7.64 17.42 -6.71
CA GLY A 214 7.46 16.01 -7.05
C GLY A 214 6.59 15.20 -6.08
N ALA A 215 6.16 15.75 -4.94
CA ALA A 215 5.24 15.05 -4.05
C ALA A 215 3.95 14.66 -4.79
N LEU A 216 3.60 13.37 -4.75
CA LEU A 216 2.37 12.87 -5.39
C LEU A 216 1.13 13.15 -4.54
N ARG A 217 1.28 13.22 -3.21
CA ARG A 217 0.18 13.46 -2.27
C ARG A 217 0.59 14.48 -1.23
N VAL A 218 -0.20 15.54 -1.13
CA VAL A 218 -0.07 16.57 -0.11
C VAL A 218 -1.44 16.79 0.52
N LEU A 219 -1.54 16.63 1.82
CA LEU A 219 -2.72 17.00 2.60
C LEU A 219 -2.48 18.37 3.22
N ILE A 220 -3.41 19.29 3.01
CA ILE A 220 -3.40 20.62 3.60
C ILE A 220 -4.54 20.76 4.58
N LEU A 221 -4.21 21.21 5.79
CA LEU A 221 -5.22 21.52 6.80
C LEU A 221 -6.15 22.63 6.28
N GLU A 222 -7.45 22.38 6.29
CA GLU A 222 -8.47 23.40 6.03
C GLU A 222 -8.32 24.58 6.99
N GLU A 223 -8.46 25.79 6.44
CA GLU A 223 -8.50 27.04 7.22
C GLU A 223 -9.86 27.21 7.89
#